data_AF-A0A7R9XM61-F1
#
_entry.id   AF-A0A7R9XM61-F1
#
_cell.length_a   1.000
_cell.length_b   1.000
_cell.length_c   1.000
_cell.angle_alpha   90.00
_cell.angle_beta   90.00
_cell.angle_gamma   90.00
#
_symmetry.space_group_name_H-M   'P 1'
#
loop_
_entity.id
_entity.type
_entity.pdbx_description
1 polymer ?
#
loop_
_entity_poly.entity_id
_entity_poly.type
_entity_poly.pdbx_seq_one_letter_code
_entity_poly.pdbx_strand_id
1 'polypeptide(L)'
;RAFSARHLESLIASANVLNSPHEYSKWLITYARHLAKDADENRLRELCLDLIGPVRQFRSNGVGPSTWSGSIDVSEDGWKPNILGLSKRDLLKRGVLPAMSTNRQMQRLLSEISDMLNTVTSGAGT
;
A
#
# COMPACT_ATOMS: atom_id res chain seq x y z
N ARG A 1 -24.62 3.10 5.28
CA ARG A 1 -24.06 2.18 6.29
C ARG A 1 -22.54 2.31 6.25
N ALA A 2 -21.90 2.75 7.32
CA ALA A 2 -20.43 2.75 7.40
C ALA A 2 -19.99 1.36 7.87
N PHE A 3 -19.12 0.71 7.12
CA PHE A 3 -18.45 -0.50 7.58
C PHE A 3 -17.25 -0.09 8.43
N SER A 4 -17.12 -0.63 9.64
CA SER A 4 -15.97 -0.36 10.50
C SER A 4 -14.69 -0.95 9.91
N ALA A 5 -13.54 -0.31 10.14
CA ALA A 5 -12.21 -0.76 9.73
C ALA A 5 -11.96 -2.26 9.98
N ARG A 6 -12.25 -2.76 11.19
CA ARG A 6 -12.11 -4.19 11.55
C ARG A 6 -12.98 -5.13 10.71
N HIS A 7 -14.20 -4.69 10.37
CA HIS A 7 -15.09 -5.50 9.54
C HIS A 7 -14.53 -5.62 8.11
N LEU A 8 -13.97 -4.54 7.58
CA LEU A 8 -13.31 -4.54 6.27
C LEU A 8 -12.05 -5.41 6.26
N GLU A 9 -11.24 -5.38 7.32
CA GLU A 9 -10.09 -6.29 7.47
C GLU A 9 -10.52 -7.75 7.45
N SER A 10 -11.61 -8.10 8.16
CA SER A 10 -12.18 -9.45 8.11
C SER A 10 -12.67 -9.81 6.70
N LEU A 11 -13.28 -8.87 5.96
CA LEU A 11 -13.75 -9.11 4.60
C LEU A 11 -12.58 -9.30 3.61
N ILE A 12 -11.49 -8.55 3.78
CA ILE A 12 -10.26 -8.72 2.99
C ILE A 12 -9.66 -10.10 3.25
N ALA A 13 -9.58 -10.53 4.52
CA ALA A 13 -9.10 -11.85 4.90
C ALA A 13 -9.99 -12.96 4.31
N SER A 14 -11.31 -12.83 4.41
CA SER A 14 -12.26 -13.78 3.81
C SER A 14 -12.13 -13.84 2.28
N ALA A 15 -12.00 -12.69 1.61
CA ALA A 15 -11.82 -12.65 0.15
C ALA A 15 -10.51 -13.31 -0.30
N ASN A 16 -9.45 -13.20 0.52
CA ASN A 16 -8.19 -13.90 0.29
C ASN A 16 -8.35 -15.43 0.44
N VAL A 17 -9.10 -15.89 1.45
CA VAL A 17 -9.43 -17.32 1.64
C VAL A 17 -10.30 -17.86 0.50
N LEU A 18 -11.27 -17.07 0.04
CA LEU A 18 -12.13 -17.40 -1.10
C LEU A 18 -11.40 -17.33 -2.45
N ASN A 19 -10.12 -16.92 -2.45
CA ASN A 19 -9.30 -16.76 -3.65
C ASN A 19 -9.95 -15.86 -4.71
N SER A 20 -10.73 -14.87 -4.27
CA SER A 20 -11.49 -13.97 -5.14
C SER A 20 -10.76 -12.62 -5.29
N PRO A 21 -10.02 -12.41 -6.40
CA PRO A 21 -9.25 -11.18 -6.61
C PRO A 21 -10.16 -9.94 -6.67
N HIS A 22 -11.32 -10.06 -7.30
CA HIS A 22 -12.26 -8.95 -7.46
C HIS A 22 -12.81 -8.44 -6.12
N GLU A 23 -13.16 -9.36 -5.21
CA GLU A 23 -13.64 -8.99 -3.89
C GLU A 23 -12.52 -8.42 -3.02
N TYR A 24 -11.33 -9.02 -3.07
CA TYR A 24 -10.17 -8.52 -2.34
C TYR A 24 -9.87 -7.06 -2.69
N SER A 25 -9.79 -6.75 -3.98
CA SER A 25 -9.60 -5.38 -4.48
C SER A 25 -10.71 -4.43 -4.01
N LYS A 26 -11.97 -4.85 -4.15
CA LYS A 26 -13.13 -4.04 -3.75
C LYS A 26 -13.10 -3.70 -2.26
N TRP A 27 -12.83 -4.68 -1.39
CA TRP A 27 -12.77 -4.47 0.05
C TRP A 27 -11.57 -3.64 0.47
N LEU A 28 -10.42 -3.84 -0.17
CA LEU A 28 -9.21 -3.05 0.06
C LEU A 28 -9.41 -1.57 -0.31
N ILE A 29 -10.03 -1.28 -1.46
CA ILE A 29 -10.36 0.10 -1.86
C ILE A 29 -11.37 0.73 -0.89
N THR A 30 -12.35 -0.05 -0.42
CA THR A 30 -13.34 0.41 0.56
C THR A 30 -12.69 0.72 1.91
N TYR A 31 -11.72 -0.09 2.35
CA TYR A 31 -10.92 0.14 3.54
C TYR A 31 -10.07 1.40 3.43
N ALA A 32 -9.33 1.57 2.33
CA ALA A 32 -8.54 2.78 2.08
C ALA A 32 -9.42 4.04 2.06
N ARG A 33 -10.62 3.97 1.49
CA ARG A 33 -11.59 5.08 1.53
C ARG A 33 -12.06 5.39 2.95
N HIS A 34 -12.25 4.36 3.77
CA HIS A 34 -12.66 4.54 5.16
C HIS A 34 -11.54 5.22 5.97
N LEU A 35 -10.29 4.76 5.84
CA LEU A 35 -9.12 5.41 6.45
C LEU A 35 -8.93 6.85 5.97
N ALA A 36 -9.10 7.09 4.67
CA ALA A 36 -9.05 8.43 4.11
C ALA A 36 -10.16 9.31 4.69
N LYS A 37 -11.35 8.78 4.95
CA LYS A 37 -12.46 9.53 5.57
C LYS A 37 -12.18 9.87 7.03
N ASP A 38 -11.58 8.93 7.77
CA ASP A 38 -11.24 9.10 9.19
C ASP A 38 -9.95 9.93 9.39
N ALA A 39 -9.35 10.42 8.28
CA ALA A 39 -8.13 11.22 8.26
C ALA A 39 -6.92 10.53 8.91
N ASP A 40 -6.90 9.20 8.88
CA ASP A 40 -5.91 8.38 9.58
C ASP A 40 -4.66 8.17 8.71
N GLU A 41 -3.82 9.22 8.65
CA GLU A 41 -2.66 9.29 7.75
C GLU A 41 -1.67 8.15 8.00
N ASN A 42 -1.37 7.85 9.26
CA ASN A 42 -0.37 6.86 9.65
C ASN A 42 -0.73 5.46 9.14
N ARG A 43 -1.99 5.05 9.36
CA ARG A 43 -2.48 3.72 8.98
C ARG A 43 -2.57 3.57 7.45
N LEU A 44 -3.00 4.63 6.77
CA LEU A 44 -3.09 4.65 5.32
C LEU A 44 -1.68 4.62 4.68
N ARG A 45 -0.72 5.34 5.28
CA ARG A 45 0.69 5.30 4.88
C ARG A 45 1.24 3.88 4.95
N GLU A 46 1.08 3.20 6.09
CA GLU A 46 1.52 1.81 6.28
C GLU A 46 0.93 0.88 5.21
N LEU A 47 -0.38 0.98 4.97
CA LEU A 47 -1.07 0.18 3.96
C LEU A 47 -0.54 0.45 2.55
N CYS A 48 -0.31 1.71 2.20
CA CYS A 48 0.23 2.06 0.89
C CYS A 48 1.69 1.62 0.73
N LEU A 49 2.50 1.73 1.77
CA LEU A 49 3.87 1.21 1.78
C LEU A 49 3.90 -0.31 1.65
N ASP A 50 3.02 -1.03 2.35
CA ASP A 50 2.88 -2.49 2.18
C ASP A 50 2.42 -2.89 0.77
N LEU A 51 1.57 -2.07 0.13
CA LEU A 51 1.16 -2.28 -1.27
C LEU A 51 2.27 -1.97 -2.28
N ILE A 52 3.09 -0.94 -2.03
CA ILE A 52 4.26 -0.61 -2.87
C ILE A 52 5.33 -1.69 -2.75
N GLY A 53 5.48 -2.23 -1.54
CA GLY A 53 6.54 -3.15 -1.13
C GLY A 53 7.77 -2.44 -0.60
N PRO A 54 8.77 -3.21 -0.15
CA PRO A 54 10.07 -2.65 0.23
C PRO A 54 10.59 -1.83 -0.95
N VAL A 55 10.63 -0.51 -0.76
CA VAL A 55 11.28 0.40 -1.69
C VAL A 55 12.74 -0.03 -1.68
N ARG A 56 13.21 -0.68 -2.74
CA ARG A 56 14.64 -0.97 -2.92
C ARG A 56 15.36 0.36 -3.11
N GLN A 57 15.52 1.10 -2.03
CA GLN A 57 16.57 2.08 -1.94
C GLN A 57 17.83 1.24 -1.96
N PHE A 58 18.58 1.33 -3.07
CA PHE A 58 19.87 0.68 -3.24
C PHE A 58 20.67 0.73 -1.94
N ARG A 59 20.72 -0.38 -1.20
CA ARG A 59 21.86 -0.69 -0.35
C ARG A 59 22.93 -1.24 -1.27
N SER A 60 23.51 -0.36 -2.09
CA SER A 60 24.85 -0.59 -2.58
C SER A 60 25.74 -0.67 -1.33
N ASN A 61 26.30 -1.85 -1.07
CA ASN A 61 27.56 -2.09 -0.38
C ASN A 61 28.14 -0.87 0.38
N GLY A 62 27.99 -0.81 1.70
CA GLY A 62 28.65 0.24 2.48
C GLY A 62 28.13 0.42 3.90
N VAL A 63 28.95 0.01 4.85
CA VAL A 63 29.03 0.52 6.23
C VAL A 63 28.69 2.02 6.30
N GLY A 64 27.66 2.38 7.07
CA GLY A 64 27.33 3.76 7.42
C GLY A 64 26.21 3.81 8.48
N PRO A 65 26.35 4.57 9.58
CA PRO A 65 25.39 4.55 10.67
C PRO A 65 24.21 5.51 10.40
N SER A 66 23.00 4.97 10.54
CA SER A 66 21.76 5.61 11.01
C SER A 66 21.42 7.03 10.54
N THR A 67 20.47 7.12 9.59
CA THR A 67 19.36 8.11 9.66
C THR A 67 18.10 7.48 9.03
N TRP A 68 16.99 7.50 9.78
CA TRP A 68 15.69 6.82 9.55
C TRP A 68 15.69 5.30 9.84
N SER A 69 15.50 4.98 11.13
CA SER A 69 15.09 3.64 11.59
C SER A 69 13.65 3.35 11.18
N GLY A 70 13.46 2.92 9.94
CA GLY A 70 12.24 2.29 9.44
C GLY A 70 12.55 1.00 8.67
N SER A 71 13.76 0.45 8.83
CA SER A 71 14.11 -0.88 8.35
C SER A 71 13.42 -1.90 9.24
N ILE A 72 12.14 -2.15 8.98
CA ILE A 72 11.61 -3.48 9.22
C ILE A 72 12.45 -4.38 8.31
N ASP A 73 13.23 -5.24 8.94
CA ASP A 73 13.92 -6.37 8.34
C ASP A 73 12.85 -7.32 7.76
N VAL A 74 12.19 -6.89 6.68
CA VAL A 74 11.32 -7.77 5.90
C VAL A 74 12.28 -8.56 5.03
N SER A 75 12.67 -9.71 5.54
CA SER A 75 13.37 -10.77 4.83
C SER A 75 12.91 -10.81 3.37
N GLU A 76 13.85 -10.95 2.42
CA GLU A 76 13.63 -10.98 0.96
C GLU A 76 12.56 -12.00 0.47
N ASP A 77 11.98 -12.80 1.36
CA ASP A 77 11.02 -13.88 1.10
C ASP A 77 9.53 -13.50 1.23
N GLY A 78 9.18 -12.34 1.82
CA GLY A 78 7.79 -12.10 2.25
C GLY A 78 6.87 -11.34 1.27
N TRP A 79 7.40 -10.33 0.58
CA TRP A 79 6.55 -9.40 -0.19
C TRP A 79 6.39 -9.84 -1.65
N LYS A 80 5.16 -10.21 -2.02
CA LYS A 80 4.81 -10.55 -3.42
C LYS A 80 4.18 -9.34 -4.11
N PRO A 81 4.67 -8.94 -5.30
CA PRO A 81 4.12 -7.81 -6.06
C PRO A 81 2.68 -8.07 -6.55
N ASN A 82 2.33 -9.35 -6.67
CA ASN A 82 1.02 -9.80 -7.10
C ASN A 82 0.32 -10.57 -5.96
N ILE A 83 -0.93 -10.23 -5.69
CA ILE A 83 -1.84 -10.97 -4.81
C ILE A 83 -2.97 -11.50 -5.68
N LEU A 84 -3.19 -12.83 -5.68
CA LEU A 84 -4.31 -13.45 -6.41
C LEU A 84 -4.31 -13.11 -7.93
N GLY A 85 -3.13 -12.88 -8.52
CA GLY A 85 -2.99 -12.45 -9.93
C GLY A 85 -3.21 -10.94 -10.16
N LEU A 86 -3.50 -10.17 -9.12
CA LEU A 86 -3.60 -8.70 -9.18
C LEU A 86 -2.29 -8.05 -8.74
N SER A 87 -1.82 -7.09 -9.53
CA SER A 87 -0.68 -6.25 -9.14
C SER A 87 -1.10 -5.31 -8.01
N LYS A 88 -0.47 -5.44 -6.83
CA LYS A 88 -0.70 -4.55 -5.67
C LYS A 88 -0.52 -3.07 -6.06
N ARG A 89 0.48 -2.81 -6.91
CA ARG A 89 0.81 -1.48 -7.43
C ARG A 89 -0.27 -0.94 -8.36
N ASP A 90 -0.84 -1.79 -9.21
CA ASP A 90 -1.93 -1.38 -10.09
C ASP A 90 -3.23 -1.14 -9.31
N LEU A 91 -3.50 -1.96 -8.27
CA LEU A 91 -4.58 -1.71 -7.31
C LEU A 91 -4.41 -0.38 -6.57
N LEU A 92 -3.18 -0.08 -6.16
CA LEU A 92 -2.87 1.19 -5.52
C LEU A 92 -3.13 2.37 -6.48
N LYS A 93 -2.61 2.31 -7.72
CA LYS A 93 -2.80 3.37 -8.74
C LYS A 93 -4.26 3.56 -9.14
N ARG A 94 -4.97 2.47 -9.45
CA ARG A 94 -6.31 2.52 -10.05
C ARG A 94 -7.43 2.62 -9.02
N GLY A 95 -7.20 2.13 -7.80
CA GLY A 95 -8.24 2.03 -6.78
C GLY A 95 -7.99 2.91 -5.56
N VAL A 96 -6.83 2.79 -4.95
CA VAL A 96 -6.52 3.42 -3.66
C VAL A 96 -6.22 4.93 -3.82
N LEU A 97 -5.38 5.34 -4.78
CA LEU A 97 -5.08 6.77 -5.00
C LEU A 97 -6.36 7.59 -5.28
N PRO A 98 -7.29 7.16 -6.16
CA PRO A 98 -8.56 7.88 -6.34
C PRO A 98 -9.46 7.87 -5.09
N ALA A 99 -9.40 6.83 -4.26
CA ALA A 99 -10.15 6.83 -3.00
C ALA A 99 -9.59 7.87 -2.02
N MET A 100 -8.26 8.01 -1.96
CA MET A 100 -7.57 8.95 -1.08
C MET A 100 -7.68 10.40 -1.57
N SER A 101 -7.73 10.62 -2.89
CA SER A 101 -7.85 11.96 -3.46
C SER A 101 -9.14 12.69 -3.05
N THR A 102 -10.16 11.95 -2.60
CA THR A 102 -11.40 12.53 -2.08
C THR A 102 -11.21 13.35 -0.81
N ASN A 103 -10.13 13.13 -0.04
CA ASN A 103 -9.81 13.92 1.15
C ASN A 103 -8.64 14.88 0.87
N ARG A 104 -8.85 16.19 1.09
CA ARG A 104 -7.82 17.22 0.95
C ARG A 104 -6.60 17.00 1.85
N GLN A 105 -6.80 16.47 3.06
CA GLN A 105 -5.69 16.20 4.00
C GLN A 105 -4.75 15.12 3.45
N MET A 106 -5.29 14.18 2.68
CA MET A 106 -4.53 13.06 2.12
C MET A 106 -3.80 13.43 0.82
N GLN A 107 -3.95 14.65 0.30
CA GLN A 107 -3.28 15.08 -0.93
C GLN A 107 -1.75 15.06 -0.79
N ARG A 108 -1.22 15.47 0.38
CA ARG A 108 0.23 15.45 0.64
C ARG A 108 0.79 14.03 0.60
N LEU A 109 0.16 13.12 1.33
CA LEU A 109 0.55 11.71 1.39
C LEU A 109 0.30 11.00 0.04
N LEU A 110 -0.76 11.37 -0.69
CA LEU A 110 -1.02 10.88 -2.05
C LEU A 110 0.13 11.24 -2.99
N SER A 111 0.57 12.51 -3.00
CA SER A 111 1.73 12.94 -3.80
C SER A 111 2.99 12.14 -3.44
N GLU A 112 3.25 11.94 -2.16
CA GLU A 112 4.39 11.15 -1.68
C GLU A 112 4.33 9.69 -2.14
N ILE A 113 3.17 9.03 -2.00
CA ILE A 113 2.96 7.65 -2.44
C ILE A 113 3.04 7.52 -3.96
N SER A 114 2.49 8.49 -4.69
CA SER A 114 2.57 8.52 -6.16
C SER A 114 4.02 8.62 -6.63
N ASP A 115 4.82 9.46 -5.99
CA ASP A 115 6.25 9.60 -6.27
C ASP A 115 7.03 8.32 -5.94
N MET A 116 6.84 7.75 -4.73
CA MET A 116 7.44 6.47 -4.34
C MET A 116 7.07 5.33 -5.31
N LEU A 117 5.81 5.30 -5.76
CA LEU A 117 5.34 4.30 -6.70
C LEU A 117 5.95 4.48 -8.09
N ASN A 118 6.21 5.72 -8.51
CA ASN A 118 6.93 6.02 -9.73
C ASN A 118 8.42 5.69 -9.63
N THR A 119 9.07 5.94 -8.49
CA THR A 119 10.49 5.55 -8.32
C THR A 119 10.64 4.03 -8.34
N VAL A 120 9.75 3.29 -7.68
CA VAL A 120 9.77 1.82 -7.64
C VAL A 120 9.39 1.18 -8.98
N THR A 121 8.48 1.80 -9.75
CA THR A 121 8.13 1.30 -11.09
C THR A 121 9.18 1.65 -12.14
N SER A 122 9.87 2.77 -12.01
CA SER A 122 10.91 3.23 -12.96
C SER A 122 12.28 2.63 -12.65
N GLY A 123 12.60 2.37 -11.38
CA GLY A 123 13.87 1.76 -10.93
C GLY A 123 14.00 0.25 -11.24
N ALA A 124 13.06 -0.34 -11.98
CA ALA A 124 13.14 -1.72 -12.46
C ALA A 124 13.77 -1.85 -13.87
N GLY A 125 14.29 -0.77 -14.43
CA GLY A 125 14.91 -0.75 -15.76
C GLY A 125 16.29 -0.11 -15.78
N THR A 126 17.30 -0.82 -15.27
CA THR A 126 18.70 -0.80 -15.77
C THR A 126 19.36 -2.12 -15.40
#